data_AF-A0A1G6PSN4-F1
#
_entry.id   AF-A0A1G6PSN4-F1
#
_cell.length_a   1.000
_cell.length_b   1.000
_cell.length_c   1.000
_cell.angle_alpha   90.00
_cell.angle_beta   90.00
_cell.angle_gamma   90.00
#
_symmetry.space_group_name_H-M   'P 1'
#
loop_
_entity.id
_entity.type
_entity.pdbx_description
1 polymer ?
#
loop_
_entity_poly.entity_id
_entity_poly.type
_entity_poly.pdbx_seq_one_letter_code
_entity_poly.pdbx_strand_id
1 'polypeptide(L)'
;MDFQVADVAVPDGLQNPPVLRELKEMKGGVVAEGKEAEQGLRFRAVREEALRVGAQTGLAYRYGLIMEYLNTNEPKLNVTFSFAGFVKEGRLLVPAIVQTPNQFILDQEKAEARVVRDAYTIEEEAKIISVVPTWRDYLWQQYGYPEPPHSSMLPRSETEVIAWKAGLDEGWRAGVRQADSIYQDRLASLTKAVEGRHLYKTLESKEMISPAALKVVANRVTFNGRTMNVGEVIYSIKDIANYKQSGDWRPVWTR
;
A
#
# COMPACT_ATOMS: atom_id res chain seq x y z
N MET A 1 -6.21 -17.07 3.64
CA MET A 1 -6.77 -16.06 4.56
C MET A 1 -7.58 -15.11 3.69
N ASP A 2 -8.88 -15.34 3.56
CA ASP A 2 -9.73 -14.52 2.69
C ASP A 2 -10.00 -13.17 3.35
N PHE A 3 -9.20 -12.18 2.98
CA PHE A 3 -9.58 -10.77 3.07
C PHE A 3 -10.09 -10.36 1.69
N GLN A 4 -11.19 -10.99 1.24
CA GLN A 4 -11.80 -10.64 -0.03
C GLN A 4 -12.41 -9.25 0.07
N VAL A 5 -11.75 -8.28 -0.55
CA VAL A 5 -12.39 -7.03 -0.96
C VAL A 5 -12.32 -6.90 -2.48
N ALA A 6 -12.21 -8.02 -3.20
CA ALA A 6 -12.12 -8.04 -4.64
C ALA A 6 -13.44 -8.52 -5.22
N ASP A 7 -14.08 -7.59 -5.92
CA ASP A 7 -15.31 -7.66 -6.68
C ASP A 7 -16.65 -7.65 -5.94
N VAL A 8 -17.63 -7.12 -6.68
CA VAL A 8 -19.07 -6.92 -6.36
C VAL A 8 -19.37 -5.51 -5.82
N ALA A 9 -20.49 -4.96 -6.34
CA ALA A 9 -21.03 -3.62 -6.13
C ALA A 9 -20.72 -2.97 -4.78
N VAL A 10 -20.65 -1.62 -4.76
CA VAL A 10 -20.51 -0.84 -3.53
C VAL A 10 -21.51 -1.37 -2.48
N PRO A 11 -21.03 -1.92 -1.35
CA PRO A 11 -21.87 -2.55 -0.34
C PRO A 11 -23.05 -1.68 0.07
N ASP A 12 -24.19 -2.26 0.42
CA ASP A 12 -25.44 -1.51 0.69
C ASP A 12 -25.26 -0.38 1.72
N GLY A 13 -24.47 -0.63 2.78
CA GLY A 13 -24.14 0.39 3.79
C GLY A 13 -23.35 1.60 3.26
N LEU A 14 -22.71 1.46 2.10
CA LEU A 14 -21.94 2.51 1.41
C LEU A 14 -22.71 3.20 0.28
N GLN A 15 -23.94 2.76 -0.03
CA GLN A 15 -24.72 3.34 -1.13
C GLN A 15 -25.29 4.72 -0.80
N ASN A 16 -25.57 5.00 0.48
CA ASN A 16 -26.13 6.30 0.88
C ASN A 16 -25.71 6.77 2.29
N PRO A 17 -24.42 6.93 2.56
CA PRO A 17 -23.96 7.43 3.86
C PRO A 17 -24.33 8.90 4.08
N PRO A 18 -24.38 9.38 5.33
CA PRO A 18 -24.75 10.76 5.67
C PRO A 18 -23.96 11.81 4.89
N VAL A 19 -22.64 11.63 4.74
CA VAL A 19 -21.77 12.55 4.01
C VAL A 19 -22.18 12.68 2.53
N LEU A 20 -22.56 11.58 1.89
CA LEU A 20 -23.03 11.62 0.49
C LEU A 20 -24.38 12.34 0.38
N ARG A 21 -25.26 12.18 1.36
CA ARG A 21 -26.56 12.87 1.40
C ARG A 21 -26.39 14.38 1.52
N GLU A 22 -25.52 14.83 2.41
CA GLU A 22 -25.21 16.25 2.60
C GLU A 22 -24.67 16.87 1.29
N LEU A 23 -23.77 16.17 0.59
CA LEU A 23 -23.25 16.63 -0.71
C LEU A 23 -24.35 16.72 -1.79
N LYS A 24 -25.31 15.79 -1.79
CA LYS A 24 -26.44 15.79 -2.74
C LYS A 24 -27.43 16.92 -2.50
N GLU A 25 -27.46 17.47 -1.29
CA GLU A 25 -28.34 18.57 -0.90
C GLU A 25 -27.75 19.96 -1.21
N MET A 26 -26.46 20.04 -1.55
CA MET A 26 -25.80 21.30 -1.91
C MET A 26 -26.40 21.94 -3.18
N LYS A 27 -26.69 23.25 -3.09
CA LYS A 27 -27.22 24.05 -4.19
C LYS A 27 -26.56 25.43 -4.22
N GLY A 28 -26.36 25.96 -5.43
CA GLY A 28 -25.90 27.33 -5.65
C GLY A 28 -27.06 28.32 -5.64
N GLY A 29 -26.74 29.62 -5.53
CA GLY A 29 -27.74 30.68 -5.65
C GLY A 29 -28.40 30.67 -7.04
N VAL A 30 -29.72 30.86 -7.10
CA VAL A 30 -30.49 30.89 -8.35
C VAL A 30 -30.05 32.06 -9.23
N VAL A 31 -29.73 31.81 -10.50
CA VAL A 31 -29.34 32.85 -11.48
C VAL A 31 -30.19 32.70 -12.74
N ALA A 32 -30.53 33.84 -13.37
CA ALA A 32 -31.31 33.90 -14.61
C ALA A 32 -30.69 33.05 -15.74
N GLU A 33 -31.55 32.44 -16.56
CA GLU A 33 -31.16 31.53 -17.65
C GLU A 33 -30.25 32.24 -18.67
N GLY A 34 -29.00 31.76 -18.78
CA GLY A 34 -28.03 32.19 -19.80
C GLY A 34 -28.27 31.53 -21.16
N LYS A 35 -27.44 31.83 -22.18
CA LYS A 35 -27.58 31.25 -23.54
C LYS A 35 -27.38 29.72 -23.53
N GLU A 36 -28.06 28.98 -24.41
CA GLU A 36 -28.00 27.49 -24.47
C GLU A 36 -26.57 26.92 -24.51
N ALA A 37 -25.65 27.55 -25.25
CA ALA A 37 -24.24 27.12 -25.31
C ALA A 37 -23.49 27.29 -23.97
N GLU A 38 -23.79 28.37 -23.23
CA GLU A 38 -23.24 28.62 -21.89
C GLU A 38 -23.84 27.65 -20.86
N GLN A 39 -25.12 27.31 -21.01
CA GLN A 39 -25.79 26.29 -20.19
C GLN A 39 -25.15 24.90 -20.37
N GLY A 40 -24.82 24.51 -21.61
CA GLY A 40 -24.16 23.22 -21.90
C GLY A 40 -22.75 23.10 -21.31
N LEU A 41 -21.95 24.18 -21.38
CA LEU A 41 -20.62 24.23 -20.76
C LEU A 41 -20.69 24.16 -19.23
N ARG A 42 -21.60 24.93 -18.64
CA ARG A 42 -21.83 24.93 -17.18
C ARG A 42 -22.33 23.57 -16.69
N PHE A 43 -23.26 22.94 -17.41
CA PHE A 43 -23.74 21.59 -17.10
C PHE A 43 -22.60 20.58 -16.96
N ARG A 44 -21.67 20.58 -17.93
CA ARG A 44 -20.50 19.68 -17.89
C ARG A 44 -19.58 20.01 -16.71
N ALA A 45 -19.28 21.29 -16.50
CA ALA A 45 -18.42 21.73 -15.40
C ALA A 45 -19.00 21.35 -14.02
N VAL A 46 -20.30 21.55 -13.81
CA VAL A 46 -21.00 21.16 -12.57
C VAL A 46 -20.94 19.65 -12.37
N ARG A 47 -21.20 18.85 -13.42
CA ARG A 47 -21.10 17.38 -13.33
C ARG A 47 -19.68 16.91 -13.04
N GLU A 48 -18.68 17.48 -13.69
CA GLU A 48 -17.26 17.14 -13.49
C GLU A 48 -16.79 17.48 -12.07
N GLU A 49 -17.21 18.63 -11.54
CA GLU A 49 -16.91 19.00 -10.17
C GLU A 49 -17.62 18.06 -9.17
N ALA A 50 -18.88 17.70 -9.45
CA ALA A 50 -19.62 16.71 -8.66
C ALA A 50 -18.89 15.36 -8.64
N LEU A 51 -18.38 14.92 -9.79
CA LEU A 51 -17.60 13.69 -9.94
C LEU A 51 -16.31 13.76 -9.12
N ARG A 52 -15.55 14.86 -9.24
CA ARG A 52 -14.30 15.07 -8.48
C ARG A 52 -14.54 15.01 -6.98
N VAL A 53 -15.53 15.75 -6.49
CA VAL A 53 -15.87 15.84 -5.06
C VAL A 53 -16.42 14.51 -4.55
N GLY A 54 -17.27 13.85 -5.33
CA GLY A 54 -17.79 12.51 -5.03
C GLY A 54 -16.67 11.49 -4.90
N ALA A 55 -15.72 11.48 -5.84
CA ALA A 55 -14.58 10.56 -5.81
C ALA A 55 -13.66 10.76 -4.61
N GLN A 56 -13.26 12.01 -4.33
CA GLN A 56 -12.38 12.31 -3.20
C GLN A 56 -13.06 12.00 -1.85
N THR A 57 -14.34 12.34 -1.73
CA THR A 57 -15.13 12.04 -0.53
C THR A 57 -15.34 10.54 -0.34
N GLY A 58 -15.72 9.82 -1.41
CA GLY A 58 -15.93 8.37 -1.38
C GLY A 58 -14.66 7.61 -1.00
N LEU A 59 -13.51 8.03 -1.53
CA LEU A 59 -12.20 7.51 -1.16
C LEU A 59 -11.93 7.72 0.34
N ALA A 60 -12.04 8.96 0.82
CA ALA A 60 -11.77 9.31 2.21
C ALA A 60 -12.68 8.55 3.19
N TYR A 61 -13.98 8.48 2.89
CA TYR A 61 -14.95 7.77 3.70
C TYR A 61 -14.65 6.27 3.76
N ARG A 62 -14.46 5.63 2.60
CA ARG A 62 -14.18 4.19 2.54
C ARG A 62 -12.89 3.84 3.26
N TYR A 63 -11.82 4.62 3.04
CA TYR A 63 -10.54 4.37 3.69
C TYR A 63 -10.61 4.58 5.21
N GLY A 64 -11.42 5.53 5.68
CA GLY A 64 -11.72 5.70 7.10
C GLY A 64 -12.30 4.43 7.74
N LEU A 65 -13.27 3.79 7.08
CA LEU A 65 -13.84 2.52 7.54
C LEU A 65 -12.82 1.37 7.54
N ILE A 66 -11.94 1.32 6.53
CA ILE A 66 -10.85 0.35 6.48
C ILE A 66 -9.92 0.56 7.68
N MET A 67 -9.53 1.80 7.99
CA MET A 67 -8.67 2.09 9.14
C MET A 67 -9.34 1.74 10.46
N GLU A 68 -10.64 2.00 10.61
CA GLU A 68 -11.40 1.57 11.78
C GLU A 68 -11.38 0.05 11.93
N TYR A 69 -11.68 -0.68 10.86
CA TYR A 69 -11.62 -2.14 10.84
C TYR A 69 -10.22 -2.68 11.20
N LEU A 70 -9.15 -2.08 10.66
CA LEU A 70 -7.78 -2.47 10.99
C LEU A 70 -7.45 -2.21 12.47
N ASN A 71 -7.88 -1.08 13.02
CA ASN A 71 -7.70 -0.77 14.44
C ASN A 71 -8.46 -1.77 15.33
N THR A 72 -9.71 -2.11 15.00
CA THR A 72 -10.47 -3.13 15.74
C THR A 72 -9.79 -4.50 15.70
N ASN A 73 -9.11 -4.83 14.61
CA ASN A 73 -8.40 -6.10 14.41
C ASN A 73 -6.90 -6.03 14.75
N GLU A 74 -6.43 -4.94 15.36
CA GLU A 74 -5.00 -4.71 15.65
C GLU A 74 -4.33 -5.89 16.36
N PRO A 75 -4.90 -6.50 17.43
CA PRO A 75 -4.24 -7.63 18.10
C PRO A 75 -3.97 -8.81 17.17
N LYS A 76 -4.91 -9.10 16.26
CA LYS A 76 -4.76 -10.18 15.27
C LYS A 76 -3.71 -9.84 14.23
N LEU A 77 -3.68 -8.59 13.76
CA LEU A 77 -2.68 -8.10 12.80
C LEU A 77 -1.27 -8.11 13.41
N ASN A 78 -1.12 -7.75 14.68
CA ASN A 78 0.15 -7.77 15.41
C ASN A 78 0.76 -9.17 15.48
N VAL A 79 -0.08 -10.21 15.63
CA VAL A 79 0.37 -11.61 15.65
C VAL A 79 0.62 -12.13 14.24
N THR A 80 -0.31 -11.87 13.31
CA THR A 80 -0.27 -12.43 11.94
C THR A 80 0.88 -11.86 11.12
N PHE A 81 1.14 -10.55 11.24
CA PHE A 81 2.17 -9.83 10.49
C PHE A 81 3.30 -9.34 11.41
N SER A 82 3.76 -10.21 12.31
CA SER A 82 4.83 -9.87 13.24
C SER A 82 6.21 -9.89 12.56
N PHE A 83 6.91 -8.75 12.56
CA PHE A 83 8.28 -8.66 12.08
C PHE A 83 9.34 -8.99 13.15
N ALA A 84 8.95 -9.16 14.42
CA ALA A 84 9.88 -9.36 15.53
C ALA A 84 10.81 -10.56 15.30
N GLY A 85 10.28 -11.63 14.70
CA GLY A 85 11.08 -12.80 14.35
C GLY A 85 12.14 -12.53 13.28
N PHE A 86 11.99 -11.49 12.46
CA PHE A 86 12.87 -11.19 11.32
C PHE A 86 14.02 -10.24 11.67
N VAL A 87 14.14 -9.85 12.93
CA VAL A 87 15.19 -8.93 13.38
C VAL A 87 16.31 -9.71 14.07
N LYS A 88 17.52 -9.58 13.55
CA LYS A 88 18.76 -10.10 14.15
C LYS A 88 19.45 -9.02 14.96
N GLU A 89 20.03 -9.41 16.10
CA GLU A 89 20.80 -8.52 16.99
C GLU A 89 20.05 -7.23 17.41
N GLY A 90 18.71 -7.30 17.38
CA GLY A 90 17.80 -6.19 17.69
C GLY A 90 17.82 -5.02 16.69
N ARG A 91 18.59 -5.09 15.60
CA ARG A 91 18.83 -3.94 14.70
C ARG A 91 18.91 -4.29 13.22
N LEU A 92 19.06 -5.56 12.85
CA LEU A 92 19.15 -5.98 11.45
C LEU A 92 17.87 -6.68 11.02
N LEU A 93 17.06 -6.02 10.20
CA LEU A 93 15.95 -6.66 9.53
C LEU A 93 16.48 -7.51 8.38
N VAL A 94 16.14 -8.80 8.37
CA VAL A 94 16.59 -9.73 7.30
C VAL A 94 15.95 -9.39 5.95
N PRO A 95 16.58 -9.80 4.83
CA PRO A 95 16.05 -9.63 3.48
C PRO A 95 14.69 -10.31 3.27
N ALA A 96 13.93 -9.82 2.29
CA ALA A 96 12.74 -10.50 1.78
C ALA A 96 13.02 -11.12 0.40
N ILE A 97 12.63 -12.39 0.23
CA ILE A 97 12.86 -13.15 -1.01
C ILE A 97 11.52 -13.51 -1.65
N VAL A 98 11.46 -13.43 -2.98
CA VAL A 98 10.32 -13.88 -3.77
C VAL A 98 10.69 -15.16 -4.51
N GLN A 99 9.81 -16.15 -4.45
CA GLN A 99 9.86 -17.33 -5.31
C GLN A 99 8.94 -17.13 -6.50
N THR A 100 9.47 -17.25 -7.71
CA THR A 100 8.69 -17.28 -8.94
C THR A 100 8.78 -18.67 -9.58
N PRO A 101 7.72 -19.48 -9.51
CA PRO A 101 7.73 -20.81 -10.10
C PRO A 101 7.49 -20.76 -11.61
N ASN A 102 7.92 -21.81 -12.31
CA ASN A 102 7.57 -22.14 -13.69
C ASN A 102 7.74 -21.00 -14.71
N GLN A 103 8.91 -20.33 -14.71
CA GLN A 103 9.19 -19.33 -15.73
C GLN A 103 9.57 -19.99 -17.06
N PHE A 104 8.98 -19.49 -18.15
CA PHE A 104 9.37 -19.82 -19.51
C PHE A 104 9.92 -18.55 -20.17
N ILE A 105 11.20 -18.58 -20.56
CA ILE A 105 11.90 -17.44 -21.13
C ILE A 105 12.32 -17.82 -22.55
N LEU A 106 11.76 -17.14 -23.54
CA LEU A 106 12.11 -17.31 -24.94
C LEU A 106 13.07 -16.19 -25.36
N ASP A 107 14.29 -16.57 -25.75
CA ASP A 107 15.27 -15.66 -26.37
C ASP A 107 15.16 -15.83 -27.89
N GLN A 108 14.41 -14.92 -28.53
CA GLN A 108 14.15 -14.96 -29.97
C GLN A 108 15.41 -14.70 -30.80
N GLU A 109 16.36 -13.92 -30.29
CA GLU A 109 17.60 -13.59 -31.01
C GLU A 109 18.56 -14.78 -31.03
N LYS A 110 18.57 -15.59 -29.97
CA LYS A 110 19.40 -16.79 -29.87
C LYS A 110 18.67 -18.08 -30.27
N ALA A 111 17.38 -18.01 -30.58
CA ALA A 111 16.51 -19.16 -30.83
C ALA A 111 16.55 -20.20 -29.69
N GLU A 112 16.63 -19.73 -28.44
CA GLU A 112 16.71 -20.56 -27.24
C GLU A 112 15.48 -20.37 -26.36
N ALA A 113 15.05 -21.45 -25.69
CA ALA A 113 14.03 -21.38 -24.65
C ALA A 113 14.60 -21.91 -23.33
N ARG A 114 14.37 -21.19 -22.23
CA ARG A 114 14.74 -21.62 -20.87
C ARG A 114 13.49 -21.86 -20.04
N VAL A 115 13.47 -22.99 -19.35
CA VAL A 115 12.44 -23.34 -18.38
C VAL A 115 13.07 -23.30 -17.00
N VAL A 116 12.57 -22.42 -16.13
CA VAL A 116 13.02 -22.30 -14.74
C VAL A 116 11.90 -22.77 -13.83
N ARG A 117 12.12 -23.89 -13.14
CA ARG A 117 11.11 -24.44 -12.23
C ARG A 117 10.83 -23.50 -11.06
N ASP A 118 11.88 -22.95 -10.46
CA ASP A 118 11.79 -22.03 -9.33
C ASP A 118 12.92 -20.99 -9.44
N ALA A 119 12.55 -19.71 -9.54
CA ALA A 119 13.48 -18.59 -9.44
C ALA A 119 13.33 -17.92 -8.07
N TYR A 120 14.45 -17.69 -7.37
CA TYR A 120 14.45 -16.97 -6.10
C TYR A 120 15.14 -15.62 -6.29
N THR A 121 14.48 -14.53 -5.93
CA THR A 121 15.00 -13.16 -6.07
C THR A 121 14.93 -12.45 -4.74
N ILE A 122 16.03 -11.84 -4.32
CA ILE A 122 16.04 -10.93 -3.17
C ILE A 122 15.34 -9.65 -3.62
N GLU A 123 14.15 -9.39 -3.10
CA GLU A 123 13.37 -8.22 -3.47
C GLU A 123 13.67 -7.03 -2.55
N GLU A 124 13.86 -7.31 -1.26
CA GLU A 124 14.32 -6.31 -0.31
C GLU A 124 15.62 -6.78 0.34
N GLU A 125 16.65 -5.94 0.25
CA GLU A 125 17.91 -6.15 0.96
C GLU A 125 17.74 -6.06 2.48
N ALA A 126 18.73 -6.60 3.20
CA ALA A 126 18.81 -6.44 4.65
C ALA A 126 18.95 -4.95 5.01
N LYS A 127 18.30 -4.53 6.11
CA LYS A 127 18.29 -3.12 6.54
C LYS A 127 18.62 -2.99 8.02
N ILE A 128 19.42 -1.99 8.36
CA ILE A 128 19.60 -1.58 9.76
C ILE A 128 18.39 -0.72 10.13
N ILE A 129 17.70 -1.11 11.19
CA ILE A 129 16.48 -0.49 11.67
C ILE A 129 16.68 0.04 13.09
N SER A 130 16.07 1.19 13.37
CA SER A 130 15.95 1.75 14.73
C SER A 130 14.71 1.24 15.45
N VAL A 131 13.66 0.91 14.70
CA VAL A 131 12.37 0.40 15.19
C VAL A 131 11.94 -0.76 14.29
N VAL A 132 11.40 -1.81 14.90
CA VAL A 132 10.87 -2.98 14.18
C VAL A 132 9.63 -2.56 13.39
N PRO A 133 9.59 -2.79 12.06
CA PRO A 133 8.39 -2.52 11.27
C PRO A 133 7.17 -3.31 11.77
N THR A 134 6.00 -2.79 11.47
CA THR A 134 4.71 -3.35 11.84
C THR A 134 3.78 -3.32 10.64
N TRP A 135 2.61 -3.93 10.74
CA TRP A 135 1.57 -3.82 9.70
C TRP A 135 1.15 -2.37 9.45
N ARG A 136 1.31 -1.47 10.43
CA ARG A 136 0.97 -0.03 10.30
C ARG A 136 1.85 0.65 9.26
N ASP A 137 3.13 0.27 9.15
CA ASP A 137 4.06 0.85 8.17
C ASP A 137 3.65 0.57 6.71
N TYR A 138 2.78 -0.43 6.49
CA TYR A 138 2.30 -0.81 5.16
C TYR A 138 0.85 -0.38 4.92
N LEU A 139 -0.03 -0.64 5.89
CA LEU A 139 -1.48 -0.47 5.71
C LEU A 139 -1.99 0.90 6.16
N TRP A 140 -1.32 1.54 7.12
CA TRP A 140 -1.82 2.78 7.71
C TRP A 140 -1.72 3.93 6.71
N GLN A 141 -2.86 4.53 6.41
CA GLN A 141 -2.95 5.71 5.56
C GLN A 141 -4.23 6.45 5.91
N GLN A 142 -4.22 7.77 5.77
CA GLN A 142 -5.41 8.60 5.93
C GLN A 142 -5.59 9.46 4.68
N TYR A 143 -6.85 9.64 4.30
CA TYR A 143 -7.26 10.54 3.23
C TYR A 143 -8.20 11.57 3.83
N GLY A 144 -7.85 12.85 3.68
CA GLY A 144 -8.70 13.96 4.09
C GLY A 144 -9.90 14.09 3.16
N TYR A 145 -11.02 14.58 3.70
CA TYR A 145 -12.13 15.02 2.88
C TYR A 145 -11.71 16.20 2.00
N PRO A 146 -12.25 16.29 0.77
CA PRO A 146 -11.93 17.41 -0.10
C PRO A 146 -12.48 18.72 0.44
N GLU A 147 -11.84 19.84 0.06
CA GLU A 147 -12.42 21.16 0.32
C GLU A 147 -13.78 21.30 -0.37
N PRO A 148 -14.73 22.04 0.24
CA PRO A 148 -16.03 22.29 -0.35
C PRO A 148 -15.91 22.90 -1.75
N PRO A 149 -16.78 22.49 -2.71
CA PRO A 149 -16.78 23.06 -4.05
C PRO A 149 -17.07 24.57 -3.99
N HIS A 150 -16.44 25.33 -4.90
CA HIS A 150 -16.75 26.75 -5.04
C HIS A 150 -18.22 26.96 -5.41
N SER A 151 -18.88 27.97 -4.85
CA SER A 151 -20.32 28.22 -5.02
C SER A 151 -20.78 28.42 -6.47
N SER A 152 -19.85 28.79 -7.37
CA SER A 152 -20.08 28.89 -8.81
C SER A 152 -20.32 27.53 -9.48
N MET A 153 -19.72 26.46 -8.95
CA MET A 153 -19.79 25.10 -9.47
C MET A 153 -20.94 24.28 -8.86
N LEU A 154 -21.70 24.86 -7.94
CA LEU A 154 -22.90 24.22 -7.40
C LEU A 154 -24.07 24.30 -8.39
N PRO A 155 -24.96 23.28 -8.39
CA PRO A 155 -26.10 23.26 -9.28
C PRO A 155 -27.12 24.34 -8.91
N ARG A 156 -27.71 24.98 -9.92
CA ARG A 156 -28.67 26.09 -9.78
C ARG A 156 -30.01 25.81 -10.46
N SER A 157 -30.02 25.04 -11.54
CA SER A 157 -31.23 24.56 -12.21
C SER A 157 -31.57 23.11 -11.81
N GLU A 158 -32.81 22.68 -12.06
CA GLU A 158 -33.19 21.28 -11.84
C GLU A 158 -32.37 20.30 -12.70
N THR A 159 -32.07 20.68 -13.95
CA THR A 159 -31.22 19.89 -14.86
C THR A 159 -29.81 19.72 -14.31
N GLU A 160 -29.23 20.77 -13.73
CA GLU A 160 -27.93 20.70 -13.07
C GLU A 160 -27.98 19.91 -11.76
N VAL A 161 -29.06 19.98 -10.99
CA VAL A 161 -29.22 19.17 -9.76
C VAL A 161 -29.22 17.69 -10.10
N ILE A 162 -29.88 17.28 -11.19
CA ILE A 162 -29.86 15.89 -11.66
C ILE A 162 -28.43 15.49 -12.05
N ALA A 163 -27.74 16.33 -12.82
CA ALA A 163 -26.37 16.06 -13.26
C ALA A 163 -25.36 16.03 -12.09
N TRP A 164 -25.53 16.91 -11.11
CA TRP A 164 -24.76 16.97 -9.88
C TRP A 164 -24.90 15.68 -9.08
N LYS A 165 -26.15 15.24 -8.83
CA LYS A 165 -26.41 13.99 -8.11
C LYS A 165 -25.83 12.78 -8.84
N ALA A 166 -26.01 12.72 -10.17
CA ALA A 166 -25.46 11.64 -10.98
C ALA A 166 -23.92 11.61 -10.96
N GLY A 167 -23.28 12.79 -11.11
CA GLY A 167 -21.83 12.93 -11.04
C GLY A 167 -21.27 12.58 -9.66
N LEU A 168 -21.92 13.03 -8.59
CA LEU A 168 -21.57 12.64 -7.21
C LEU A 168 -21.65 11.14 -7.01
N ASP A 169 -22.75 10.50 -7.44
CA ASP A 169 -22.92 9.05 -7.29
C ASP A 169 -21.89 8.25 -8.10
N GLU A 170 -21.56 8.70 -9.30
CA GLU A 170 -20.52 8.11 -10.14
C GLU A 170 -19.13 8.25 -9.51
N GLY A 171 -18.78 9.48 -9.10
CA GLY A 171 -17.54 9.80 -8.41
C GLY A 171 -17.40 8.99 -7.13
N TRP A 172 -18.43 8.98 -6.28
CA TRP A 172 -18.48 8.23 -5.03
C TRP A 172 -18.13 6.76 -5.23
N ARG A 173 -18.82 6.09 -6.15
CA ARG A 173 -18.54 4.68 -6.46
C ARG A 173 -17.11 4.47 -6.96
N ALA A 174 -16.58 5.39 -7.76
CA ALA A 174 -15.20 5.32 -8.22
C ALA A 174 -14.19 5.49 -7.08
N GLY A 175 -14.42 6.45 -6.16
CA GLY A 175 -13.59 6.66 -4.98
C GLY A 175 -13.58 5.47 -4.03
N VAL A 176 -14.75 4.84 -3.80
CA VAL A 176 -14.85 3.61 -3.00
C VAL A 176 -14.00 2.48 -3.61
N ARG A 177 -14.17 2.20 -4.92
CA ARG A 177 -13.36 1.18 -5.61
C ARG A 177 -11.87 1.49 -5.57
N GLN A 178 -11.50 2.75 -5.72
CA GLN A 178 -10.11 3.18 -5.64
C GLN A 178 -9.53 2.91 -4.24
N ALA A 179 -10.28 3.19 -3.18
CA ALA A 179 -9.85 2.91 -1.81
C ALA A 179 -9.62 1.40 -1.59
N ASP A 180 -10.52 0.56 -2.10
CA ASP A 180 -10.39 -0.90 -2.01
C ASP A 180 -9.15 -1.41 -2.76
N SER A 181 -8.90 -0.92 -3.98
CA SER A 181 -7.69 -1.25 -4.76
C SER A 181 -6.41 -0.85 -4.04
N ILE A 182 -6.34 0.38 -3.51
CA ILE A 182 -5.17 0.85 -2.77
C ILE A 182 -4.92 -0.03 -1.54
N TYR A 183 -5.97 -0.41 -0.82
CA TYR A 183 -5.84 -1.29 0.33
C TYR A 183 -5.32 -2.68 -0.07
N GLN A 184 -5.82 -3.26 -1.17
CA GLN A 184 -5.35 -4.54 -1.67
C GLN A 184 -3.87 -4.54 -2.05
N ASP A 185 -3.42 -3.51 -2.79
CA ASP A 185 -2.03 -3.38 -3.19
C ASP A 185 -1.09 -3.29 -1.97
N ARG A 186 -1.53 -2.55 -0.95
CA ARG A 186 -0.80 -2.43 0.32
C ARG A 186 -0.79 -3.73 1.11
N LEU A 187 -1.91 -4.44 1.17
CA LEU A 187 -2.00 -5.74 1.81
C LEU A 187 -1.13 -6.78 1.10
N ALA A 188 -1.11 -6.77 -0.23
CA ALA A 188 -0.23 -7.63 -1.02
C ALA A 188 1.24 -7.32 -0.72
N SER A 189 1.61 -6.04 -0.64
CA SER A 189 2.97 -5.60 -0.29
C SER A 189 3.38 -6.08 1.11
N LEU A 190 2.51 -5.91 2.12
CA LEU A 190 2.74 -6.41 3.47
C LEU A 190 2.90 -7.94 3.51
N THR A 191 1.99 -8.64 2.83
CA THR A 191 1.99 -10.12 2.78
C THR A 191 3.29 -10.61 2.17
N LYS A 192 3.69 -10.05 1.03
CA LYS A 192 4.94 -10.35 0.33
C LYS A 192 6.17 -10.08 1.20
N ALA A 193 6.18 -8.95 1.93
CA ALA A 193 7.27 -8.58 2.83
C ALA A 193 7.45 -9.58 3.99
N VAL A 194 6.36 -10.13 4.53
CA VAL A 194 6.38 -11.11 5.63
C VAL A 194 6.70 -12.52 5.12
N GLU A 195 5.98 -12.97 4.09
CA GLU A 195 6.21 -14.29 3.47
C GLU A 195 7.62 -14.41 2.92
N GLY A 196 8.13 -13.37 2.27
CA GLY A 196 9.48 -13.38 1.72
C GLY A 196 10.56 -13.49 2.79
N ARG A 197 10.31 -13.00 4.01
CA ARG A 197 11.22 -13.15 5.15
C ARG A 197 11.11 -14.52 5.82
N HIS A 198 9.92 -15.13 5.80
CA HIS A 198 9.78 -16.56 6.15
C HIS A 198 10.55 -17.45 5.18
N LEU A 199 10.48 -17.15 3.88
CA LEU A 199 11.24 -17.85 2.86
C LEU A 199 12.75 -17.67 3.07
N TYR A 200 13.21 -16.43 3.31
CA TYR A 200 14.61 -16.15 3.67
C TYR A 200 15.10 -17.05 4.81
N LYS A 201 14.35 -17.11 5.92
CA LYS A 201 14.72 -17.95 7.08
C LYS A 201 14.80 -19.43 6.71
N THR A 202 13.87 -19.89 5.87
CA THR A 202 13.86 -21.27 5.39
C THR A 202 15.10 -21.56 4.56
N LEU A 203 15.45 -20.69 3.61
CA LEU A 203 16.65 -20.83 2.77
C LEU A 203 17.94 -20.74 3.59
N GLU A 204 17.98 -19.87 4.60
CA GLU A 204 19.11 -19.75 5.52
C GLU A 204 19.31 -21.04 6.33
N SER A 205 18.23 -21.64 6.85
CA SER A 205 18.30 -22.91 7.58
C SER A 205 18.78 -24.08 6.72
N LYS A 206 18.54 -24.01 5.41
CA LYS A 206 19.00 -24.98 4.40
C LYS A 206 20.39 -24.65 3.85
N GLU A 207 21.05 -23.62 4.36
CA GLU A 207 22.35 -23.14 3.88
C GLU A 207 22.34 -22.76 2.38
N MET A 208 21.19 -22.37 1.83
CA MET A 208 21.06 -21.95 0.43
C MET A 208 21.41 -20.47 0.21
N ILE A 209 21.40 -19.69 1.28
CA ILE A 209 21.74 -18.26 1.28
C ILE A 209 22.74 -17.96 2.40
N SER A 210 23.67 -17.04 2.18
CA SER A 210 24.53 -16.50 3.23
C SER A 210 23.70 -15.62 4.18
N PRO A 211 23.92 -15.72 5.51
CA PRO A 211 23.21 -14.88 6.45
C PRO A 211 23.65 -13.42 6.29
N ALA A 212 22.70 -12.50 6.24
CA ALA A 212 23.02 -11.08 6.45
C ALA A 212 23.51 -10.87 7.89
N ALA A 213 24.60 -10.11 8.05
CA ALA A 213 25.25 -9.89 9.35
C ALA A 213 25.65 -8.43 9.58
N LEU A 214 25.53 -7.97 10.84
CA LEU A 214 26.05 -6.68 11.27
C LEU A 214 27.56 -6.75 11.53
N LYS A 215 28.24 -5.65 11.27
CA LYS A 215 29.58 -5.37 11.80
C LYS A 215 29.54 -4.10 12.63
N VAL A 216 30.03 -4.23 13.85
CA VAL A 216 30.30 -3.13 14.76
C VAL A 216 31.65 -2.51 14.39
N VAL A 217 31.67 -1.22 14.07
CA VAL A 217 32.84 -0.56 13.49
C VAL A 217 33.78 0.02 14.56
N ALA A 218 33.29 0.49 15.71
CA ALA A 218 34.08 0.75 16.94
C ALA A 218 33.18 1.32 18.06
N ASN A 219 33.67 1.30 19.30
CA ASN A 219 33.25 2.18 20.40
C ASN A 219 34.26 3.34 20.50
N ARG A 220 33.86 4.58 20.19
CA ARG A 220 34.76 5.75 20.17
C ARG A 220 34.15 6.95 20.89
N VAL A 221 35.03 7.80 21.41
CA VAL A 221 34.67 9.18 21.72
C VAL A 221 34.87 9.99 20.44
N THR A 222 33.82 10.60 19.91
CA THR A 222 33.89 11.46 18.73
C THR A 222 33.51 12.88 19.07
N PHE A 223 34.13 13.83 18.39
CA PHE A 223 33.89 15.25 18.59
C PHE A 223 33.34 15.84 17.29
N ASN A 224 32.12 16.37 17.33
CA ASN A 224 31.48 17.06 16.21
C ASN A 224 31.21 18.52 16.61
N GLY A 225 32.20 19.39 16.36
CA GLY A 225 32.15 20.80 16.73
C GLY A 225 32.09 21.01 18.24
N ARG A 226 30.90 21.36 18.76
CA ARG A 226 30.65 21.59 20.20
C ARG A 226 30.09 20.38 20.93
N THR A 227 29.87 19.25 20.24
CA THR A 227 29.30 18.03 20.82
C THR A 227 30.36 16.94 20.90
N MET A 228 30.56 16.40 22.11
CA MET A 228 31.36 15.20 22.34
C MET A 228 30.40 14.02 22.52
N ASN A 229 30.46 13.04 21.63
CA ASN A 229 29.78 11.77 21.79
C ASN A 229 30.72 10.81 22.52
N VAL A 230 30.32 10.32 23.69
CA VAL A 230 31.06 9.30 24.44
C VAL A 230 30.32 7.98 24.29
N GLY A 231 31.00 6.92 23.85
CA GLY A 231 30.38 5.61 23.69
C GLY A 231 29.74 5.37 22.31
N GLU A 232 30.16 6.10 21.27
CA GLU A 232 29.55 5.99 19.94
C GLU A 232 29.84 4.62 19.33
N VAL A 233 28.77 3.91 18.92
CA VAL A 233 28.84 2.63 18.23
C VAL A 233 28.23 2.76 16.84
N ILE A 234 29.05 2.52 15.82
CA ILE A 234 28.61 2.54 14.41
C ILE A 234 28.36 1.11 13.95
N TYR A 235 27.15 0.85 13.47
CA TYR A 235 26.77 -0.42 12.84
C TYR A 235 26.80 -0.28 11.32
N SER A 236 27.33 -1.30 10.64
CA SER A 236 27.31 -1.42 9.18
C SER A 236 26.89 -2.83 8.79
N ILE A 237 26.28 -3.01 7.62
CA ILE A 237 26.01 -4.34 7.08
C ILE A 237 27.32 -4.85 6.50
N LYS A 238 27.86 -5.92 7.08
CA LYS A 238 29.17 -6.48 6.69
C LYS A 238 29.05 -7.34 5.45
N ASP A 239 28.14 -8.29 5.53
CA ASP A 239 27.93 -9.34 4.56
C ASP A 239 26.50 -9.18 4.05
N ILE A 240 26.37 -8.89 2.77
CA ILE A 240 25.06 -8.87 2.08
C ILE A 240 24.65 -10.32 1.86
N ALA A 241 23.38 -10.63 2.13
CA ALA A 241 22.86 -11.96 1.88
C ALA A 241 22.90 -12.26 0.38
N ASN A 242 23.42 -13.42 0.01
CA ASN A 242 23.46 -13.86 -1.39
C ASN A 242 23.42 -15.39 -1.47
N TYR A 243 22.96 -15.91 -2.61
CA TYR A 243 22.80 -17.35 -2.82
C TYR A 243 24.15 -18.06 -2.84
N LYS A 244 24.18 -19.24 -2.22
CA LYS A 244 25.35 -20.13 -2.19
C LYS A 244 25.27 -21.16 -3.31
N GLN A 245 26.41 -21.73 -3.68
CA GLN A 245 26.47 -22.83 -4.64
C GLN A 245 25.77 -24.08 -4.08
N SER A 246 25.21 -24.89 -4.97
CA SER A 246 24.36 -26.03 -4.60
C SER A 246 25.07 -27.11 -3.79
N GLY A 247 26.40 -27.20 -3.86
CA GLY A 247 27.19 -28.15 -3.08
C GLY A 247 27.16 -27.90 -1.57
N ASP A 248 26.88 -26.66 -1.15
CA ASP A 248 26.82 -26.25 0.25
C ASP A 248 25.41 -26.38 0.84
N TRP A 249 24.42 -26.80 0.05
CA TRP A 249 23.02 -26.83 0.48
C TRP A 249 22.75 -28.07 1.33
N ARG A 250 21.92 -27.90 2.36
CA ARG A 250 21.42 -29.02 3.16
C ARG A 250 20.17 -29.62 2.52
N PRO A 251 20.19 -30.91 2.13
CA PRO A 251 19.02 -31.56 1.57
C PRO A 251 17.94 -31.68 2.64
N VAL A 252 16.69 -31.34 2.27
CA VAL A 252 15.53 -31.63 3.10
C VAL A 252 14.82 -32.84 2.54
N TRP A 253 14.89 -33.94 3.27
CA TRP A 253 14.12 -35.15 2.96
C TRP A 253 12.67 -34.93 3.36
N THR A 254 11.82 -34.58 2.40
CA THR A 254 10.37 -34.65 2.58
C THR A 254 9.92 -36.09 2.34
N ARG A 255 9.35 -36.73 3.37
CA ARG A 255 8.64 -38.01 3.24
C ARG A 255 7.36 -37.85 2.44
#